data_AF-A0A3N6LRJ4-F1
#
_entry.id   AF-A0A3N6LRJ4-F1
#
_cell.length_a   1.000
_cell.length_b   1.000
_cell.length_c   1.000
_cell.angle_alpha   90.00
_cell.angle_beta   90.00
_cell.angle_gamma   90.00
#
_symmetry.space_group_name_H-M   'P 1'
#
loop_
_entity.id
_entity.type
_entity.pdbx_description
1 polymer ?
#
loop_
_entity_poly.entity_id
_entity_poly.type
_entity_poly.pdbx_seq_one_letter_code
_entity_poly.pdbx_strand_id
1 'polypeptide(L)'
;MNRRRLIAAVAGAGTGALAGCTGSDGEPFEPDVSETIRLGTDDSVSLSDEITVSSDDSSDFEEDATRRANVRVHDRIGSILADRELLGAGVFLGIDRIAADGIDDDVASDEFERAIPLATVVNQRYVYGPNGELRTRPEPVDLETLLEALPRTVTVTVSSDGNQYTAGLPVVVHRYWIHQRDG
;
A
#
# COMPACT_ATOMS: atom_id res chain seq x y z
N MET A 1 -24.56 -26.78 41.12
CA MET A 1 -25.28 -28.06 41.21
C MET A 1 -26.79 -27.81 41.14
N ASN A 2 -27.43 -28.08 39.99
CA ASN A 2 -28.77 -28.67 39.95
C ASN A 2 -29.12 -29.09 38.52
N ARG A 3 -29.64 -30.32 38.40
CA ARG A 3 -29.92 -31.04 37.17
C ARG A 3 -31.43 -31.00 36.87
N ARG A 4 -31.77 -31.19 35.57
CA ARG A 4 -32.94 -31.88 34.96
C ARG A 4 -33.67 -30.97 33.95
N ARG A 5 -33.49 -31.20 32.64
CA ARG A 5 -34.17 -32.18 31.74
C ARG A 5 -35.61 -31.78 31.39
N LEU A 6 -35.87 -31.53 30.10
CA LEU A 6 -37.05 -32.02 29.39
C LEU A 6 -36.76 -32.13 27.88
N ILE A 7 -37.21 -33.24 27.33
CA ILE A 7 -37.04 -33.73 25.97
C ILE A 7 -38.23 -33.24 25.13
N ALA A 8 -37.99 -32.87 23.87
CA ALA A 8 -39.02 -32.94 22.83
C ALA A 8 -38.37 -33.44 21.54
N ALA A 9 -38.62 -34.72 21.25
CA ALA A 9 -38.38 -35.32 19.95
C ALA A 9 -39.59 -35.04 19.06
N VAL A 10 -39.35 -34.57 17.83
CA VAL A 10 -40.28 -34.77 16.72
C VAL A 10 -39.48 -35.42 15.60
N ALA A 11 -39.74 -36.70 15.41
CA ALA A 11 -39.39 -37.43 14.20
C ALA A 11 -40.41 -37.06 13.12
N GLY A 12 -39.92 -36.49 12.03
CA GLY A 12 -40.65 -36.36 10.78
C GLY A 12 -39.77 -36.91 9.66
N ALA A 13 -39.95 -38.19 9.35
CA ALA A 13 -39.39 -38.79 8.15
C ALA A 13 -40.15 -38.23 6.93
N GLY A 14 -39.47 -37.41 6.15
CA GLY A 14 -39.92 -36.93 4.84
C GLY A 14 -38.79 -37.11 3.83
N THR A 15 -38.74 -38.28 3.20
CA THR A 15 -38.00 -38.47 1.94
C THR A 15 -38.73 -37.71 0.85
N GLY A 16 -38.09 -36.72 0.23
CA GLY A 16 -38.63 -36.08 -0.97
C GLY A 16 -37.93 -34.78 -1.34
N ALA A 17 -37.38 -34.78 -2.56
CA ALA A 17 -36.88 -33.65 -3.33
C ALA A 17 -35.49 -33.10 -2.96
N LEU A 18 -34.53 -33.57 -3.75
CA LEU A 18 -33.33 -32.86 -4.18
C LEU A 18 -33.68 -31.40 -4.56
N ALA A 19 -33.24 -30.46 -3.75
CA ALA A 19 -32.92 -29.12 -4.21
C ALA A 19 -31.43 -28.91 -3.92
N GLY A 20 -30.63 -29.16 -4.94
CA GLY A 20 -29.20 -28.84 -4.91
C GLY A 20 -29.06 -27.33 -4.86
N CYS A 21 -28.94 -26.78 -3.66
CA CYS A 21 -28.15 -25.59 -3.46
C CYS A 21 -26.70 -26.05 -3.46
N THR A 22 -26.07 -26.06 -4.65
CA THR A 22 -24.62 -26.01 -4.74
C THR A 22 -24.18 -24.62 -4.27
N GLY A 23 -24.34 -24.39 -2.96
CA GLY A 23 -23.61 -23.35 -2.26
C GLY A 23 -22.17 -23.82 -2.30
N SER A 24 -21.43 -23.33 -3.28
CA SER A 24 -19.98 -23.24 -3.15
C SER A 24 -19.71 -22.21 -2.05
N ASP A 25 -20.06 -22.54 -0.81
CA ASP A 25 -19.53 -21.92 0.40
C ASP A 25 -18.11 -22.49 0.58
N GLY A 26 -17.30 -22.35 -0.48
CA GLY A 26 -15.86 -22.51 -0.36
C GLY A 26 -15.39 -21.36 0.51
N GLU A 27 -14.65 -21.68 1.57
CA GLU A 27 -14.04 -20.66 2.42
C GLU A 27 -13.36 -19.60 1.54
N PRO A 28 -13.53 -18.30 1.86
CA PRO A 28 -12.86 -17.26 1.10
C PRO A 28 -11.36 -17.55 1.10
N PHE A 29 -10.71 -17.41 -0.05
CA PHE A 29 -9.27 -17.62 -0.13
C PHE A 29 -8.57 -16.66 0.83
N GLU A 30 -7.89 -17.23 1.83
CA GLU A 30 -7.06 -16.52 2.79
C GLU A 30 -5.60 -16.71 2.38
N PRO A 31 -4.90 -15.67 1.93
CA PRO A 31 -3.49 -15.76 1.61
C PRO A 31 -2.64 -15.74 2.87
N ASP A 32 -1.42 -16.26 2.72
CA ASP A 32 -0.41 -16.25 3.78
C ASP A 32 0.17 -14.85 4.07
N VAL A 33 -0.25 -13.82 3.32
CA VAL A 33 0.19 -12.43 3.46
C VAL A 33 -0.99 -11.50 3.75
N SER A 34 -0.86 -10.69 4.80
CA SER A 34 -1.82 -9.62 5.08
C SER A 34 -1.45 -8.36 4.31
N GLU A 35 -2.47 -7.69 3.78
CA GLU A 35 -2.33 -6.36 3.19
C GLU A 35 -1.90 -5.35 4.26
N THR A 36 -0.96 -4.47 3.92
CA THR A 36 -0.47 -3.43 4.84
C THR A 36 0.19 -2.28 4.07
N ILE A 37 0.11 -1.07 4.62
CA ILE A 37 0.81 0.13 4.17
C ILE A 37 1.66 0.63 5.32
N ARG A 38 2.98 0.54 5.21
CA ARG A 38 3.91 0.96 6.27
C ARG A 38 4.96 1.93 5.75
N LEU A 39 5.44 2.81 6.60
CA LEU A 39 6.50 3.77 6.29
C LEU A 39 7.87 3.11 6.24
N GLY A 40 8.74 3.65 5.40
CA GLY A 40 10.18 3.40 5.51
C GLY A 40 10.69 3.67 6.92
N THR A 41 11.73 2.95 7.32
CA THR A 41 12.32 3.02 8.66
C THR A 41 13.72 3.63 8.67
N ASP A 42 14.27 3.95 7.50
CA ASP A 42 15.53 4.71 7.40
C ASP A 42 15.29 6.19 7.75
N ASP A 43 16.38 6.89 8.06
CA ASP A 43 16.34 8.29 8.47
C ASP A 43 15.70 9.18 7.38
N SER A 44 14.99 10.22 7.80
CA SER A 44 14.40 11.19 6.89
C SER A 44 15.48 11.91 6.08
N VAL A 45 15.21 12.14 4.79
CA VAL A 45 16.16 12.73 3.84
C VAL A 45 15.66 14.07 3.33
N SER A 46 16.54 15.07 3.26
CA SER A 46 16.25 16.33 2.55
C SER A 46 16.96 16.35 1.21
N LEU A 47 16.25 16.69 0.13
CA LEU A 47 16.85 16.91 -1.19
C LEU A 47 17.20 18.40 -1.35
N SER A 48 18.45 18.67 -1.71
CA SER A 48 18.99 20.03 -1.84
C SER A 48 18.64 20.71 -3.16
N ASP A 49 18.00 20.01 -4.10
CA ASP A 49 17.69 20.53 -5.43
C ASP A 49 16.42 21.38 -5.39
N GLU A 50 16.59 22.70 -5.55
CA GLU A 50 15.48 23.61 -5.75
C GLU A 50 14.88 23.39 -7.15
N ILE A 51 13.59 23.07 -7.21
CA ILE A 51 12.88 22.96 -8.48
C ILE A 51 12.30 24.32 -8.83
N THR A 52 12.84 24.97 -9.88
CA THR A 52 12.25 26.19 -10.43
C THR A 52 11.11 25.87 -11.38
N VAL A 53 9.95 26.50 -11.18
CA VAL A 53 8.76 26.31 -12.00
C VAL A 53 8.34 27.63 -12.66
N SER A 54 7.98 27.61 -13.94
CA SER A 54 7.25 28.70 -14.59
C SER A 54 5.76 28.45 -14.42
N SER A 55 5.06 29.35 -13.72
CA SER A 55 3.64 29.19 -13.39
C SER A 55 2.76 29.71 -14.53
N ASP A 56 2.36 28.83 -15.46
CA ASP A 56 1.41 29.15 -16.53
C ASP A 56 -0.01 28.60 -16.29
N ASP A 57 -0.28 27.93 -15.16
CA ASP A 57 -1.53 27.20 -14.95
C ASP A 57 -2.20 27.38 -13.59
N SER A 58 -3.53 27.28 -13.60
CA SER A 58 -4.49 27.65 -12.54
C SER A 58 -4.56 26.75 -11.29
N SER A 59 -3.58 25.87 -11.07
CA SER A 59 -3.52 25.06 -9.84
C SER A 59 -2.82 25.82 -8.71
N ASP A 60 -3.30 25.70 -7.47
CA ASP A 60 -2.63 26.27 -6.30
C ASP A 60 -1.16 25.81 -6.27
N PHE A 61 -0.24 26.77 -6.17
CA PHE A 61 1.21 26.56 -6.26
C PHE A 61 1.71 25.40 -5.39
N GLU A 62 1.16 25.27 -4.18
CA GLU A 62 1.52 24.21 -3.23
C GLU A 62 1.14 22.81 -3.72
N GLU A 63 0.02 22.65 -4.43
CA GLU A 63 -0.35 21.36 -5.02
C GLU A 63 0.59 20.97 -6.15
N ASP A 64 0.95 21.93 -7.01
CA ASP A 64 1.90 21.69 -8.10
C ASP A 64 3.30 21.39 -7.56
N ALA A 65 3.71 22.14 -6.53
CA ALA A 65 4.93 21.90 -5.80
C ALA A 65 4.94 20.50 -5.16
N THR A 66 3.83 20.07 -4.54
CA THR A 66 3.68 18.72 -3.99
C THR A 66 3.83 17.64 -5.08
N ARG A 67 3.20 17.81 -6.25
CA ARG A 67 3.34 16.88 -7.39
C ARG A 67 4.78 16.78 -7.87
N ARG A 68 5.44 17.93 -8.08
CA ARG A 68 6.83 17.99 -8.57
C ARG A 68 7.82 17.42 -7.55
N ALA A 69 7.63 17.76 -6.27
CA ALA A 69 8.39 17.17 -5.18
C ALA A 69 8.26 15.65 -5.21
N ASN A 70 7.05 15.11 -5.36
CA ASN A 70 6.85 13.66 -5.37
C ASN A 70 7.52 12.95 -6.55
N VAL A 71 7.58 13.58 -7.73
CA VAL A 71 8.38 13.06 -8.86
C VAL A 71 9.85 12.96 -8.48
N ARG A 72 10.42 13.95 -7.78
CA ARG A 72 11.82 13.89 -7.33
C ARG A 72 12.04 12.83 -6.25
N VAL A 73 11.11 12.71 -5.31
CA VAL A 73 11.16 11.64 -4.31
C VAL A 73 11.09 10.28 -4.98
N HIS A 74 10.16 10.10 -5.94
CA HIS A 74 10.05 8.89 -6.74
C HIS A 74 11.37 8.57 -7.46
N ASP A 75 12.00 9.51 -8.15
CA ASP A 75 13.28 9.27 -8.83
C ASP A 75 14.37 8.86 -7.83
N ARG A 76 14.45 9.54 -6.67
CA ARG A 76 15.40 9.21 -5.61
C ARG A 76 15.19 7.80 -5.05
N ILE A 77 13.96 7.44 -4.74
CA ILE A 77 13.62 6.10 -4.24
C ILE A 77 13.87 5.05 -5.31
N GLY A 78 13.59 5.35 -6.58
CA GLY A 78 13.92 4.49 -7.71
C GLY A 78 15.42 4.19 -7.78
N SER A 79 16.28 5.20 -7.60
CA SER A 79 17.73 4.99 -7.51
C SER A 79 18.13 4.12 -6.33
N ILE A 80 17.59 4.37 -5.13
CA ILE A 80 17.90 3.56 -3.93
C ILE A 80 17.54 2.09 -4.14
N LEU A 81 16.35 1.81 -4.69
CA LEU A 81 15.89 0.45 -4.94
C LEU A 81 16.69 -0.23 -6.05
N ALA A 82 17.10 0.51 -7.09
CA ALA A 82 17.94 -0.01 -8.16
C ALA A 82 19.36 -0.34 -7.68
N ASP A 83 19.98 0.57 -6.91
CA ASP A 83 21.33 0.40 -6.36
C ASP A 83 21.43 -0.79 -5.41
N ARG A 84 20.32 -1.11 -4.72
CA ARG A 84 20.20 -2.26 -3.81
C ARG A 84 19.61 -3.51 -4.47
N GLU A 85 19.33 -3.47 -5.77
CA GLU A 85 18.74 -4.58 -6.54
C GLU A 85 17.40 -5.09 -5.96
N LEU A 86 16.59 -4.18 -5.37
CA LEU A 86 15.31 -4.50 -4.70
C LEU A 86 14.08 -4.41 -5.62
N LEU A 87 14.27 -4.00 -6.89
CA LEU A 87 13.21 -3.95 -7.89
C LEU A 87 13.00 -5.29 -8.59
N GLY A 88 11.77 -5.56 -9.02
CA GLY A 88 11.41 -6.82 -9.67
C GLY A 88 10.83 -7.82 -8.67
N ALA A 89 10.60 -9.06 -9.09
CA ALA A 89 10.04 -10.12 -8.22
C ALA A 89 8.70 -9.77 -7.55
N GLY A 90 7.90 -8.88 -8.15
CA GLY A 90 6.66 -8.37 -7.53
C GLY A 90 6.81 -7.05 -6.79
N VAL A 91 8.04 -6.51 -6.69
CA VAL A 91 8.32 -5.17 -6.19
C VAL A 91 8.40 -4.15 -7.31
N PHE A 92 7.66 -3.05 -7.20
CA PHE A 92 7.69 -1.95 -8.15
C PHE A 92 7.34 -0.61 -7.51
N LEU A 93 7.84 0.46 -8.11
CA LEU A 93 7.65 1.82 -7.61
C LEU A 93 6.45 2.50 -8.28
N GLY A 94 5.75 3.34 -7.53
CA GLY A 94 4.67 4.18 -8.02
C GLY A 94 4.47 5.44 -7.18
N ILE A 95 3.46 6.22 -7.58
CA ILE A 95 2.98 7.40 -6.86
C ILE A 95 1.48 7.20 -6.66
N ASP A 96 1.01 7.36 -5.43
CA ASP A 96 -0.41 7.22 -5.09
C ASP A 96 -0.87 8.27 -4.08
N ARG A 97 -2.20 8.40 -3.93
CA ARG A 97 -2.84 9.24 -2.91
C ARG A 97 -3.10 8.42 -1.65
N ILE A 98 -2.27 8.61 -0.64
CA ILE A 98 -2.35 7.92 0.65
C ILE A 98 -2.44 8.95 1.75
N ALA A 99 -3.61 9.06 2.38
CA ALA A 99 -3.82 9.86 3.57
C ALA A 99 -3.12 9.24 4.79
N ALA A 100 -2.83 10.05 5.81
CA ALA A 100 -2.08 9.59 6.98
C ALA A 100 -2.79 8.45 7.74
N ASP A 101 -4.12 8.48 7.80
CA ASP A 101 -4.97 7.45 8.41
C ASP A 101 -5.06 6.15 7.59
N GLY A 102 -4.54 6.16 6.36
CA GLY A 102 -4.38 4.96 5.53
C GLY A 102 -3.04 4.25 5.71
N ILE A 103 -2.18 4.73 6.61
CA ILE A 103 -0.88 4.12 6.94
C ILE A 103 -1.05 3.36 8.27
N ASP A 104 -0.59 2.11 8.32
CA ASP A 104 -0.78 1.22 9.48
C ASP A 104 0.13 1.55 10.68
N ASP A 105 1.06 2.49 10.51
CA ASP A 105 1.91 2.99 11.59
C ASP A 105 1.20 4.10 12.40
N ASP A 106 1.71 4.41 13.59
CA ASP A 106 1.23 5.54 14.39
C ASP A 106 1.73 6.86 13.76
N VAL A 107 0.90 7.45 12.90
CA VAL A 107 1.20 8.63 12.08
C VAL A 107 0.19 9.73 12.39
N ALA A 108 0.69 10.91 12.73
CA ALA A 108 -0.17 12.07 12.94
C ALA A 108 -0.63 12.65 11.59
N SER A 109 -1.84 13.20 11.53
CA SER A 109 -2.39 13.78 10.29
C SER A 109 -1.54 14.93 9.72
N ASP A 110 -0.80 15.62 10.57
CA ASP A 110 0.06 16.76 10.29
C ASP A 110 1.56 16.41 10.23
N GLU A 111 1.93 15.13 10.28
CA GLU A 111 3.33 14.70 10.20
C GLU A 111 3.99 15.04 8.85
N PHE A 112 3.20 15.10 7.78
CA PHE A 112 3.66 15.34 6.42
C PHE A 112 3.19 16.70 5.90
N GLU A 113 4.15 17.56 5.55
CA GLU A 113 3.87 18.84 4.91
C GLU A 113 3.59 18.63 3.41
N ARG A 114 2.31 18.48 3.04
CA ARG A 114 1.88 18.26 1.65
C ARG A 114 0.50 18.83 1.39
N ALA A 115 0.31 19.54 0.28
CA ALA A 115 -0.97 20.16 -0.06
C ALA A 115 -2.03 19.15 -0.53
N ILE A 116 -1.58 18.05 -1.13
CA ILE A 116 -2.39 16.89 -1.50
C ILE A 116 -1.75 15.62 -0.93
N PRO A 117 -2.53 14.58 -0.59
CA PRO A 117 -2.03 13.41 0.13
C PRO A 117 -1.23 12.46 -0.78
N LEU A 118 -0.29 12.95 -1.57
CA LEU A 118 0.59 12.13 -2.40
C LEU A 118 1.68 11.45 -1.57
N ALA A 119 1.99 10.22 -1.94
CA ALA A 119 3.05 9.40 -1.38
C ALA A 119 3.82 8.70 -2.50
N THR A 120 5.12 8.51 -2.30
CA THR A 120 5.89 7.58 -3.13
C THR A 120 5.71 6.18 -2.55
N VAL A 121 5.24 5.24 -3.37
CA VAL A 121 4.79 3.91 -2.93
C VAL A 121 5.64 2.82 -3.55
N VAL A 122 6.28 2.02 -2.71
CA VAL A 122 6.94 0.79 -3.10
C VAL A 122 5.94 -0.35 -2.92
N ASN A 123 5.40 -0.83 -4.04
CA ASN A 123 4.41 -1.89 -4.05
C ASN A 123 5.09 -3.25 -3.97
N GLN A 124 4.67 -4.11 -3.04
CA GLN A 124 5.09 -5.50 -2.92
C GLN A 124 3.89 -6.40 -3.19
N ARG A 125 3.80 -6.95 -4.40
CA ARG A 125 2.62 -7.68 -4.89
C ARG A 125 2.80 -9.19 -4.90
N TYR A 126 1.87 -9.88 -4.24
CA TYR A 126 1.72 -11.33 -4.26
C TYR A 126 0.57 -11.74 -5.20
N VAL A 127 0.83 -12.58 -6.19
CA VAL A 127 -0.17 -13.06 -7.14
C VAL A 127 -0.45 -14.52 -6.84
N TYR A 128 -1.70 -14.83 -6.51
CA TYR A 128 -2.17 -16.20 -6.28
C TYR A 128 -2.99 -16.69 -7.47
N GLY A 129 -2.74 -17.93 -7.87
CA GLY A 129 -3.50 -18.61 -8.91
C GLY A 129 -4.87 -19.10 -8.41
N PRO A 130 -5.72 -19.64 -9.29
CA PRO A 130 -7.09 -20.03 -8.96
C PRO A 130 -7.21 -21.01 -7.78
N ASN A 131 -6.25 -21.92 -7.65
CA ASN A 131 -6.17 -22.91 -6.58
C ASN A 131 -5.43 -22.42 -5.31
N GLY A 132 -5.09 -21.12 -5.23
CA GLY A 132 -4.36 -20.53 -4.11
C GLY A 132 -2.84 -20.70 -4.16
N GLU A 133 -2.28 -21.18 -5.27
CA GLU A 133 -0.82 -21.28 -5.44
C GLU A 133 -0.16 -19.89 -5.61
N LEU A 134 0.97 -19.65 -4.95
CA LEU A 134 1.75 -18.43 -5.20
C LEU A 134 2.42 -18.47 -6.58
N ARG A 135 2.05 -17.51 -7.43
CA ARG A 135 2.55 -17.31 -8.79
C ARG A 135 3.62 -16.25 -8.91
N THR A 136 3.73 -15.33 -7.94
CA THR A 136 4.86 -14.38 -7.92
C THR A 136 6.15 -15.16 -7.74
N ARG A 137 6.94 -15.26 -8.81
CA ARG A 137 8.25 -15.91 -8.83
C ARG A 137 9.27 -15.05 -9.59
N PRO A 138 10.48 -14.86 -9.05
CA PRO A 138 10.90 -15.21 -7.69
C PRO A 138 10.03 -14.51 -6.64
N GLU A 139 10.04 -15.03 -5.41
CA GLU A 139 9.30 -14.43 -4.31
C GLU A 139 9.81 -12.99 -4.08
N PRO A 140 8.94 -12.02 -3.75
CA PRO A 140 9.39 -10.69 -3.40
C PRO A 140 10.40 -10.72 -2.25
N VAL A 141 11.33 -9.77 -2.23
CA VAL A 141 12.16 -9.50 -1.04
C VAL A 141 11.25 -9.26 0.17
N ASP A 142 11.71 -9.58 1.38
CA ASP A 142 10.90 -9.44 2.58
C ASP A 142 10.54 -7.98 2.89
N LEU A 143 9.42 -7.79 3.59
CA LEU A 143 8.88 -6.46 3.88
C LEU A 143 9.86 -5.62 4.71
N GLU A 144 10.49 -6.20 5.73
CA GLU A 144 11.39 -5.45 6.62
C GLU A 144 12.63 -4.94 5.86
N THR A 145 13.19 -5.74 4.94
CA THR A 145 14.27 -5.29 4.05
C THR A 145 13.86 -4.10 3.18
N LEU A 146 12.62 -4.06 2.70
CA LEU A 146 12.10 -2.89 1.98
C LEU A 146 11.96 -1.68 2.89
N LEU A 147 11.40 -1.86 4.09
CA LEU A 147 11.22 -0.76 5.05
C LEU A 147 12.57 -0.16 5.47
N GLU A 148 13.56 -1.00 5.78
CA GLU A 148 14.92 -0.60 6.15
C GLU A 148 15.68 0.08 5.01
N ALA A 149 15.31 -0.17 3.76
CA ALA A 149 15.94 0.47 2.61
C ALA A 149 15.40 1.86 2.30
N LEU A 150 14.26 2.23 2.88
CA LEU A 150 13.51 3.42 2.51
C LEU A 150 13.48 4.43 3.65
N PRO A 151 13.70 5.72 3.36
CA PRO A 151 13.51 6.76 4.36
C PRO A 151 12.05 6.84 4.77
N ARG A 152 11.76 7.19 6.02
CA ARG A 152 10.38 7.46 6.47
C ARG A 152 9.73 8.61 5.69
N THR A 153 10.51 9.67 5.48
CA THR A 153 10.04 10.91 4.85
C THR A 153 11.14 11.50 3.99
N VAL A 154 10.77 12.10 2.87
CA VAL A 154 11.69 12.90 2.06
C VAL A 154 11.15 14.32 1.93
N THR A 155 11.99 15.29 2.28
CA THR A 155 11.68 16.71 2.20
C THR A 155 12.28 17.32 0.94
N VAL A 156 11.48 18.07 0.18
CA VAL A 156 11.89 18.72 -1.07
C VAL A 156 11.37 20.14 -1.11
N THR A 157 12.24 21.10 -1.44
CA THR A 157 11.85 22.50 -1.60
C THR A 157 11.67 22.85 -3.08
N VAL A 158 10.53 23.44 -3.40
CA VAL A 158 10.14 23.88 -4.75
C VAL A 158 9.93 25.39 -4.74
N SER A 159 10.48 26.10 -5.72
CA SER A 159 10.41 27.55 -5.82
C SER A 159 9.86 28.00 -7.18
N SER A 160 9.04 29.04 -7.22
CA SER A 160 8.50 29.63 -8.45
C SER A 160 8.25 31.12 -8.27
N ASP A 161 8.85 31.95 -9.12
CA ASP A 161 8.58 33.40 -9.20
C ASP A 161 8.51 34.12 -7.83
N GLY A 162 9.41 33.77 -6.91
CA GLY A 162 9.49 34.36 -5.57
C GLY A 162 8.65 33.66 -4.49
N ASN A 163 7.85 32.65 -4.84
CA ASN A 163 7.22 31.73 -3.90
C ASN A 163 8.11 30.51 -3.65
N GLN A 164 8.02 29.96 -2.45
CA GLN A 164 8.72 28.75 -2.03
C GLN A 164 7.77 27.86 -1.24
N TYR A 165 7.83 26.56 -1.47
CA TYR A 165 7.08 25.54 -0.77
C TYR A 165 8.00 24.37 -0.44
N THR A 166 7.99 23.92 0.82
CA THR A 166 8.75 22.75 1.26
C THR A 166 7.77 21.60 1.50
N ALA A 167 7.86 20.56 0.67
CA ALA A 167 7.01 19.39 0.79
C ALA A 167 7.73 18.29 1.59
N GLY A 168 7.14 17.83 2.69
CA GLY A 168 7.52 16.61 3.41
C GLY A 168 6.64 15.45 2.94
N LEU A 169 7.20 14.53 2.17
CA LEU A 169 6.45 13.46 1.52
C LEU A 169 6.76 12.10 2.14
N PRO A 170 5.73 11.31 2.49
CA PRO A 170 5.94 9.95 2.99
C PRO A 170 6.43 9.03 1.87
N VAL A 171 7.29 8.09 2.27
CA VAL A 171 7.67 6.95 1.44
C VAL A 171 7.16 5.70 2.16
N VAL A 172 6.28 4.97 1.48
CA VAL A 172 5.59 3.82 2.06
C VAL A 172 5.83 2.57 1.23
N VAL A 173 5.77 1.42 1.90
CA VAL A 173 5.66 0.11 1.27
C VAL A 173 4.21 -0.35 1.37
N HIS A 174 3.59 -0.64 0.24
CA HIS A 174 2.26 -1.25 0.18
C HIS A 174 2.40 -2.72 -0.18
N ARG A 175 2.21 -3.61 0.81
CA ARG A 175 2.13 -5.05 0.58
C ARG A 175 0.69 -5.43 0.34
N TYR A 176 0.42 -6.12 -0.76
CA TYR A 176 -0.92 -6.62 -1.06
C TYR A 176 -0.86 -7.89 -1.91
N TRP A 177 -2.02 -8.50 -2.08
CA TRP A 177 -2.17 -9.71 -2.87
C TRP A 177 -3.34 -9.60 -3.84
N ILE A 178 -3.27 -10.38 -4.93
CA ILE A 178 -4.38 -10.58 -5.84
C ILE A 178 -4.61 -12.09 -6.03
N HIS A 179 -5.88 -12.51 -6.00
CA HIS A 179 -6.28 -13.88 -6.32
C HIS A 179 -6.93 -13.89 -7.70
N GLN A 180 -6.27 -14.52 -8.66
CA GLN A 180 -6.83 -14.68 -10.01
C GLN A 180 -7.90 -15.76 -9.95
N ARG A 181 -9.16 -15.39 -10.15
CA ARG A 181 -10.26 -16.34 -10.36
C ARG A 181 -10.27 -16.79 -11.81
N ASP A 182 -10.59 -18.06 -12.06
CA ASP A 182 -10.86 -18.54 -13.42
C ASP A 182 -12.01 -17.70 -14.02
N GLY A 183 -11.78 -17.19 -15.23
CA GLY A 183 -12.77 -16.41 -16.00
C GLY A 183 -13.78 -17.28 -16.72
#